data_AF-A0A5D2J6K3-F1
#
_entry.id   AF-A0A5D2J6K3-F1
#
_cell.length_a   1.000
_cell.length_b   1.000
_cell.length_c   1.000
_cell.angle_alpha   90.00
_cell.angle_beta   90.00
_cell.angle_gamma   90.00
#
_symmetry.space_group_name_H-M   'P 1'
#
loop_
_entity.id
_entity.type
_entity.pdbx_description
1 polymer ?
#
loop_
_entity_poly.entity_id
_entity_poly.type
_entity_poly.pdbx_seq_one_letter_code
_entity_poly.pdbx_strand_id
1 'polypeptide(L)'
;MINTYANFRDDVLPRIKRLGYNAVQIMAIQEHSYYASFGYHVTNFFAPSSRFGTPDDLKSLIDKAHKLGILVLMDIVYSHASNNVLDGLNMFDGTDGHYFHTGSRGHHSVWDSRLFNYGSWEL
;
A
#
# COMPACT_ATOMS: atom_id res chain seq x y z
N MET A 1 -14.27 -5.59 13.43
CA MET A 1 -13.35 -4.60 14.02
C MET A 1 -12.04 -4.67 13.23
N ILE A 2 -11.47 -3.53 12.84
CA ILE A 2 -10.17 -3.46 12.14
C ILE A 2 -9.09 -3.19 13.20
N ASN A 3 -8.00 -3.94 13.20
CA ASN A 3 -6.88 -3.75 14.14
C ASN A 3 -6.00 -2.56 13.74
N THR A 4 -5.29 -1.98 14.71
CA THR A 4 -4.44 -0.80 14.48
C THR A 4 -2.95 -1.14 14.35
N TYR A 5 -2.16 -0.19 13.82
CA TYR A 5 -0.69 -0.27 13.87
C TYR A 5 -0.19 -0.38 15.31
N ALA A 6 -0.82 0.30 16.26
CA ALA A 6 -0.47 0.21 17.68
C ALA A 6 -0.72 -1.19 18.25
N ASN A 7 -1.85 -1.83 17.92
CA ASN A 7 -2.10 -3.22 18.33
C ASN A 7 -1.07 -4.18 17.72
N PHE A 8 -0.73 -4.01 16.44
CA PHE A 8 0.31 -4.84 15.82
C PHE A 8 1.68 -4.65 16.51
N ARG A 9 2.02 -3.39 16.80
CA ARG A 9 3.26 -3.01 17.49
C ARG A 9 3.38 -3.68 18.86
N ASP A 10 2.32 -3.61 19.67
CA ASP A 10 2.38 -3.98 21.08
C ASP A 10 2.07 -5.46 21.31
N ASP A 11 1.20 -6.06 20.50
CA ASP A 11 0.72 -7.44 20.73
C ASP A 11 1.39 -8.45 19.78
N VAL A 12 1.66 -8.06 18.53
CA VAL A 12 2.12 -8.97 17.48
C VAL A 12 3.64 -9.00 17.36
N LEU A 13 4.33 -7.86 17.34
CA LEU A 13 5.80 -7.83 17.25
C LEU A 13 6.52 -8.63 18.35
N PRO A 14 6.10 -8.57 19.64
CA PRO A 14 6.73 -9.40 20.67
C PRO A 14 6.54 -10.90 20.41
N ARG A 15 5.39 -11.31 19.85
CA ARG A 15 5.16 -12.70 19.46
C ARG A 15 6.07 -13.11 18.32
N ILE A 16 6.21 -12.28 17.27
CA ILE A 16 7.13 -12.51 16.15
C ILE A 16 8.55 -12.72 16.67
N LYS A 17 9.02 -11.85 17.58
CA LYS A 17 10.35 -11.98 18.20
C LYS A 17 10.50 -13.27 19.00
N ARG A 18 9.51 -13.62 19.85
CA ARG A 18 9.54 -14.86 20.65
C ARG A 18 9.60 -16.12 19.80
N LEU A 19 8.99 -16.09 18.62
CA LEU A 19 9.03 -17.19 17.66
C LEU A 19 10.36 -17.30 16.89
N GLY A 20 11.28 -16.34 17.07
CA GLY A 20 12.62 -16.39 16.49
C GLY A 20 12.74 -15.78 15.09
N TYR A 21 11.68 -15.15 14.55
CA TYR A 21 11.77 -14.44 13.28
C TYR A 21 12.62 -13.17 13.41
N ASN A 22 13.34 -12.85 12.34
CA ASN A 22 14.22 -11.69 12.24
C ASN A 22 13.75 -10.65 11.20
N ALA A 23 12.66 -10.93 10.48
CA ALA A 23 12.05 -10.03 9.52
C ALA A 23 10.52 -10.17 9.53
N VAL A 24 9.82 -9.10 9.14
CA VAL A 24 8.38 -9.08 8.91
C VAL A 24 8.09 -8.41 7.57
N GLN A 25 7.26 -9.07 6.75
CA GLN A 25 6.65 -8.46 5.56
C GLN A 25 5.34 -7.83 5.99
N ILE A 26 5.16 -6.53 5.74
CA ILE A 26 3.93 -5.81 6.05
C ILE A 26 3.23 -5.46 4.74
N MET A 27 2.03 -6.03 4.58
CA MET A 27 1.17 -5.85 3.43
C MET A 27 0.18 -4.71 3.68
N ALA A 28 -0.47 -4.22 2.62
CA ALA A 28 -1.57 -3.25 2.69
C ALA A 28 -1.22 -1.91 3.38
N ILE A 29 0.04 -1.48 3.32
CA ILE A 29 0.48 -0.18 3.84
C ILE A 29 0.05 0.98 2.94
N GLN A 30 0.24 0.88 1.62
CA GLN A 30 -0.23 1.93 0.71
C GLN A 30 -1.75 2.04 0.79
N GLU A 31 -2.27 3.27 0.84
CA GLU A 31 -3.71 3.51 1.01
C GLU A 31 -4.50 2.96 -0.19
N HIS A 32 -5.62 2.32 0.13
CA HIS A 32 -6.46 1.59 -0.80
C HIS A 32 -7.93 1.71 -0.35
N SER A 33 -8.81 2.25 -1.20
CA SER A 33 -10.23 2.44 -0.82
C SER A 33 -10.97 1.10 -0.60
N TYR A 34 -10.60 0.05 -1.33
CA TYR A 34 -11.24 -1.26 -1.23
C TYR A 34 -10.50 -2.18 -0.25
N TYR A 35 -11.00 -2.30 0.98
CA TYR A 35 -10.35 -3.09 2.04
C TYR A 35 -10.16 -4.57 1.67
N ALA A 36 -11.11 -5.17 0.94
CA ALA A 36 -11.01 -6.56 0.52
C ALA A 36 -10.04 -6.78 -0.66
N SER A 37 -9.43 -5.72 -1.22
CA SER A 37 -8.30 -5.86 -2.17
C SER A 37 -7.02 -6.37 -1.51
N PHE A 38 -6.98 -6.44 -0.17
CA PHE A 38 -5.78 -6.80 0.58
C PHE A 38 -4.58 -5.87 0.29
N GLY A 39 -4.85 -4.61 -0.09
CA GLY A 39 -3.85 -3.61 -0.41
C GLY A 39 -3.41 -3.56 -1.87
N TYR A 40 -3.93 -4.45 -2.72
CA TYR A 40 -3.49 -4.51 -4.12
C TYR A 40 -4.10 -3.44 -5.03
N HIS A 41 -5.25 -2.85 -4.65
CA HIS A 41 -5.84 -1.73 -5.39
C HIS A 41 -5.49 -0.40 -4.74
N VAL A 42 -4.24 0.04 -4.91
CA VAL A 42 -3.71 1.28 -4.32
C VAL A 42 -4.39 2.49 -4.96
N THR A 43 -4.82 3.43 -4.12
CA THR A 43 -5.40 4.72 -4.54
C THR A 43 -4.48 5.89 -4.26
N ASN A 44 -3.83 5.92 -3.09
CA ASN A 44 -2.92 7.01 -2.69
C ASN A 44 -1.54 6.44 -2.33
N PHE A 45 -0.60 6.52 -3.29
CA PHE A 45 0.66 5.79 -3.27
C PHE A 45 1.63 6.18 -2.14
N PHE A 46 1.54 7.43 -1.68
CA PHE A 46 2.39 7.99 -0.62
C PHE A 46 1.71 8.03 0.75
N ALA A 47 0.43 7.65 0.83
CA ALA A 47 -0.32 7.67 2.07
C ALA A 47 -0.31 6.28 2.71
N PRO A 48 0.09 6.14 3.99
CA PRO A 48 -0.23 4.96 4.77
C PRO A 48 -1.74 4.79 4.90
N SER A 49 -2.23 3.56 4.84
CA SER A 49 -3.65 3.24 5.02
C SER A 49 -4.15 3.77 6.35
N SER A 50 -5.09 4.70 6.28
CA SER A 50 -5.67 5.43 7.42
C SER A 50 -6.51 4.54 8.34
N ARG A 51 -6.97 3.39 7.84
CA ARG A 51 -7.79 2.41 8.60
C ARG A 51 -7.08 1.86 9.83
N PHE A 52 -5.75 1.85 9.84
CA PHE A 52 -4.96 1.23 10.91
C PHE A 52 -4.37 2.28 11.87
N GLY A 53 -4.48 3.57 11.56
CA GLY A 53 -3.92 4.66 12.37
C GLY A 53 -3.26 5.72 11.52
N THR A 54 -2.50 6.60 12.18
CA THR A 54 -1.79 7.71 11.55
C THR A 54 -0.45 7.25 10.95
N PRO A 55 0.17 8.07 10.07
CA PRO A 55 1.55 7.84 9.63
C PRO A 55 2.55 7.72 10.80
N ASP A 56 2.33 8.42 11.91
CA ASP A 56 3.19 8.35 13.08
C ASP A 56 3.02 7.04 13.87
N ASP A 57 1.82 6.45 13.86
CA ASP A 57 1.61 5.11 14.41
C ASP A 57 2.36 4.04 13.60
N LEU A 58 2.39 4.17 12.27
CA LEU A 58 3.20 3.30 11.41
C LEU A 58 4.70 3.47 11.69
N LYS A 59 5.20 4.71 11.82
CA LYS A 59 6.60 4.96 12.22
C LYS A 59 6.92 4.31 13.56
N SER A 60 6.01 4.42 14.53
CA SER A 60 6.17 3.83 15.86
C SER A 60 6.22 2.30 15.82
N LEU A 61 5.43 1.66 14.97
CA LEU A 61 5.49 0.22 14.71
C LEU A 61 6.87 -0.19 14.18
N ILE A 62 7.35 0.50 13.13
CA ILE A 62 8.64 0.21 12.48
C ILE A 62 9.79 0.41 13.48
N ASP A 63 9.78 1.51 14.23
CA ASP A 63 10.80 1.78 15.26
C ASP A 63 10.81 0.70 16.35
N LYS A 64 9.64 0.23 16.79
CA LYS A 64 9.57 -0.89 17.75
C LYS A 64 10.11 -2.20 17.16
N ALA A 65 9.81 -2.50 15.90
CA ALA A 65 10.35 -3.68 15.22
C ALA A 65 11.88 -3.62 15.17
N HIS A 66 12.46 -2.47 14.81
CA HIS A 66 13.91 -2.27 14.81
C HIS A 66 14.53 -2.41 16.20
N LYS A 67 13.90 -1.86 17.25
CA LYS A 67 14.35 -2.06 18.66
C LYS A 67 14.35 -3.53 19.09
N LEU A 68 13.52 -4.38 18.48
CA LEU A 68 13.51 -5.83 18.70
C LEU A 68 14.50 -6.59 17.79
N GLY A 69 15.24 -5.89 16.93
CA GLY A 69 16.13 -6.49 15.94
C GLY A 69 15.38 -7.24 14.84
N ILE A 70 14.21 -6.74 14.43
CA ILE A 70 13.39 -7.28 13.34
C ILE A 70 13.46 -6.32 12.15
N LEU A 71 13.85 -6.83 10.98
CA LEU A 71 13.78 -6.10 9.72
C LEU A 71 12.32 -5.94 9.27
N VAL A 72 11.98 -4.79 8.72
CA VAL A 72 10.64 -4.54 8.17
C VAL A 72 10.73 -4.39 6.66
N LEU A 73 9.97 -5.22 5.95
CA LEU A 73 9.79 -5.16 4.51
C LEU A 73 8.35 -4.71 4.23
N MET A 74 8.16 -3.93 3.17
CA MET A 74 6.86 -3.40 2.76
C MET A 74 6.48 -3.97 1.40
N ASP A 75 5.23 -4.38 1.23
CA ASP A 75 4.68 -4.66 -0.11
C ASP A 75 4.58 -3.34 -0.87
N ILE A 76 5.24 -3.27 -2.02
CA ILE A 76 5.18 -2.13 -2.94
C ILE A 76 4.38 -2.57 -4.16
N VAL A 77 3.22 -1.94 -4.37
CA VAL A 77 2.33 -2.25 -5.48
C VAL A 77 2.48 -1.17 -6.54
N TYR A 78 3.55 -1.27 -7.32
CA TYR A 78 3.80 -0.37 -8.46
C TYR A 78 3.45 -1.01 -9.79
N SER A 79 2.88 -2.23 -9.80
CA SER A 79 2.51 -2.93 -11.04
C SER A 79 1.24 -2.38 -11.70
N HIS A 80 0.36 -1.76 -10.92
CA HIS A 80 -0.90 -1.14 -11.36
C HIS A 80 -1.42 -0.17 -10.30
N ALA A 81 -2.46 0.60 -10.65
CA ALA A 81 -3.22 1.43 -9.73
C ALA A 81 -4.71 1.08 -9.78
N SER A 82 -5.44 1.40 -8.71
CA SER A 82 -6.90 1.32 -8.69
C SER A 82 -7.53 2.11 -9.85
N ASN A 83 -8.63 1.60 -10.41
CA ASN A 83 -9.43 2.31 -11.40
C ASN A 83 -10.40 3.36 -10.79
N ASN A 84 -10.37 3.59 -9.48
CA ASN A 84 -11.22 4.61 -8.85
C ASN A 84 -10.79 6.02 -9.24
N VAL A 85 -11.74 6.80 -9.76
CA VAL A 85 -11.56 8.19 -10.21
C VAL A 85 -11.69 9.20 -9.06
N LEU A 86 -12.55 8.94 -8.06
CA LEU A 86 -12.83 9.92 -7.01
C LEU A 86 -11.74 9.97 -5.93
N ASP A 87 -11.12 8.84 -5.63
CA ASP A 87 -10.22 8.71 -4.48
C ASP A 87 -8.79 8.29 -4.86
N GLY A 88 -8.50 8.16 -6.16
CA GLY A 88 -7.24 7.63 -6.68
C GLY A 88 -6.69 8.39 -7.88
N LEU A 89 -5.61 7.87 -8.47
CA LEU A 89 -4.90 8.52 -9.58
C LEU A 89 -5.62 8.42 -10.95
N ASN A 90 -6.70 7.64 -11.05
CA ASN A 90 -7.39 7.43 -12.32
C ASN A 90 -8.03 8.73 -12.81
N MET A 91 -7.85 9.07 -14.08
CA MET A 91 -8.40 10.28 -14.70
C MET A 91 -8.00 11.58 -13.98
N PHE A 92 -6.79 11.62 -13.41
CA PHE A 92 -6.31 12.72 -12.56
C PHE A 92 -6.43 14.12 -13.20
N ASP A 93 -6.10 14.24 -14.48
CA ASP A 93 -6.20 15.47 -15.27
C ASP A 93 -7.44 15.49 -16.19
N GLY A 94 -8.38 14.56 -15.98
CA GLY A 94 -9.55 14.34 -16.85
C GLY A 94 -9.26 13.50 -18.09
N THR A 95 -8.04 12.98 -18.27
CA THR A 95 -7.67 12.10 -19.39
C THR A 95 -7.34 10.68 -18.94
N ASP A 96 -7.40 9.72 -19.86
CA ASP A 96 -6.97 8.35 -19.60
C ASP A 96 -5.45 8.16 -19.76
N GLY A 97 -4.68 9.19 -20.07
CA GLY A 97 -3.29 9.06 -20.53
C GLY A 97 -2.21 9.70 -19.65
N HIS A 98 -2.57 10.28 -18.50
CA HIS A 98 -1.62 11.03 -17.67
C HIS A 98 -0.55 10.13 -17.02
N TYR A 99 -0.89 9.42 -15.94
CA TYR A 99 0.01 8.44 -15.30
C TYR A 99 0.01 7.06 -15.97
N PHE A 100 -0.94 6.83 -16.89
CA PHE A 100 -1.25 5.51 -17.43
C PHE A 100 -1.14 5.48 -18.94
N HIS A 101 -0.99 4.29 -19.50
CA HIS A 101 -1.23 4.12 -20.92
C HIS A 101 -2.71 4.39 -21.27
N THR A 102 -2.99 4.80 -22.50
CA THR A 102 -4.35 4.99 -23.02
C THR A 102 -4.93 3.70 -23.59
N GLY A 103 -6.26 3.64 -23.71
CA GLY A 103 -6.97 2.51 -24.33
C GLY A 103 -6.70 1.16 -23.65
N SER A 104 -6.70 0.07 -24.44
CA SER A 104 -6.57 -1.30 -23.90
C SER A 104 -5.22 -1.57 -23.23
N ARG A 105 -4.15 -0.89 -23.64
CA ARG A 105 -2.82 -0.99 -23.02
C ARG A 105 -2.81 -0.42 -21.59
N GLY A 106 -3.71 0.53 -21.30
CA GLY A 106 -3.87 1.17 -20.00
C GLY A 106 -4.66 0.40 -18.98
N HIS A 107 -5.14 -0.80 -19.31
CA HIS A 107 -6.10 -1.53 -18.50
C HIS A 107 -5.70 -2.99 -18.31
N HIS A 108 -5.76 -3.47 -17.07
CA HIS A 108 -5.51 -4.87 -16.74
C HIS A 108 -6.83 -5.61 -16.50
N SER A 109 -7.32 -6.36 -17.49
CA SER A 109 -8.67 -6.94 -17.49
C SER A 109 -8.96 -7.91 -16.34
N VAL A 110 -7.98 -8.70 -15.90
CA VAL A 110 -8.17 -9.67 -14.80
C VAL A 110 -8.24 -8.99 -13.43
N TRP A 111 -7.59 -7.83 -13.30
CA TRP A 111 -7.51 -7.09 -12.03
C TRP A 111 -8.39 -5.85 -12.04
N ASP A 112 -9.11 -5.58 -13.12
CA ASP A 112 -9.92 -4.37 -13.31
C ASP A 112 -9.19 -3.09 -12.84
N SER A 113 -7.99 -2.84 -13.36
CA SER A 113 -7.07 -1.82 -12.86
C SER A 113 -6.38 -1.02 -13.97
N ARG A 114 -5.69 0.07 -13.60
CA ARG A 114 -4.96 0.95 -14.53
C ARG A 114 -3.46 0.58 -14.58
N LEU A 115 -2.89 0.57 -15.78
CA LEU A 115 -1.48 0.24 -16.03
C LEU A 115 -0.65 1.48 -16.31
N PHE A 116 0.41 1.64 -15.53
CA PHE A 116 1.34 2.76 -15.58
C PHE A 116 2.06 2.89 -16.94
N ASN A 117 2.34 4.14 -17.33
CA ASN A 117 3.20 4.44 -18.47
C ASN A 117 4.65 4.73 -18.00
N TYR A 118 5.45 3.69 -17.75
CA TYR A 118 6.85 3.82 -17.30
C TYR A 118 7.80 4.48 -18.31
N GLY A 119 7.32 4.85 -19.50
CA GLY A 119 8.07 5.67 -20.45
C GLY A 119 7.88 7.18 -20.25
N SER A 120 6.95 7.60 -19.38
CA SER A 120 6.74 9.01 -19.05
C SER A 120 7.76 9.48 -18.01
N TRP A 121 8.19 10.73 -18.12
CA TRP A 121 9.17 11.31 -17.18
C TRP A 121 8.56 11.67 -15.82
N GLU A 122 7.29 12.09 -15.81
CA GLU A 122 6.61 12.52 -14.57
C GLU A 122 6.08 11.36 -13.72
N LEU A 123 6.24 10.12 -14.19
CA LEU A 123 5.93 8.90 -13.45
C LEU A 123 7.19 8.35 -12.76
#